data_AF-A0A0S7WNJ2-F1
#
_entry.id   AF-A0A0S7WNJ2-F1
#
_cell.length_a   1.000
_cell.length_b   1.000
_cell.length_c   1.000
_cell.angle_alpha   90.00
_cell.angle_beta   90.00
_cell.angle_gamma   90.00
#
_symmetry.space_group_name_H-M   'P 1'
#
loop_
_entity.id
_entity.type
_entity.pdbx_description
1 polymer ?
#
loop_
_entity_poly.entity_id
_entity_poly.type
_entity_poly.pdbx_seq_one_letter_code
_entity_poly.pdbx_strand_id
1 'polypeptide(L)'
;PRFPMAVEEKYYEIGEPGEESPVLLTSNWALTYFVVSSAIETTKVPSFLLVQDSEGLGVLTGWAAGKISGSTVAKLIKNCGIEQRVKHRKLVIPGRIARISGETMEALDWKWEVVVGPKEATGIGAFLPAYAKKLKEEPKQG
;
A
#
# COMPACT_ATOMS: atom_id res chain seq x y z
N PRO A 1 15.89 25.18 0.19
CA PRO A 1 15.31 24.08 1.01
C PRO A 1 15.59 22.72 0.35
N ARG A 2 16.30 21.80 1.02
CA ARG A 2 16.38 20.42 0.53
C ARG A 2 15.00 19.79 0.74
N PHE A 3 14.42 19.17 -0.28
CA PHE A 3 13.22 18.37 -0.09
C PHE A 3 13.49 17.31 0.98
N PRO A 4 12.54 17.03 1.89
CA PRO A 4 12.71 15.91 2.81
C PRO A 4 12.97 14.65 1.99
N MET A 5 14.04 13.93 2.33
CA MET A 5 14.39 12.71 1.60
C MET A 5 13.41 11.58 1.92
N ALA A 6 12.75 11.66 3.07
CA ALA A 6 11.82 10.66 3.56
C ALA A 6 10.49 11.28 4.03
N VAL A 7 9.43 10.49 3.91
CA VAL A 7 8.08 10.74 4.41
C VAL A 7 7.90 9.96 5.72
N GLU A 8 7.04 10.43 6.62
CA GLU A 8 6.76 9.71 7.88
C GLU A 8 6.06 8.37 7.61
N GLU A 9 6.47 7.31 8.31
CA GLU A 9 5.80 6.01 8.27
C GLU A 9 4.43 6.09 8.95
N LYS A 10 3.38 5.97 8.13
CA LYS A 10 1.97 5.88 8.53
C LYS A 10 1.13 5.51 7.32
N TYR A 11 -0.18 5.38 7.51
CA TYR A 11 -1.10 5.48 6.38
C TYR A 11 -1.41 6.95 6.10
N TYR A 12 -1.53 7.29 4.82
CA TYR A 12 -2.03 8.57 4.34
C TYR A 12 -3.38 8.35 3.66
N GLU A 13 -4.27 9.33 3.81
CA GLU A 13 -5.56 9.35 3.13
C GLU A 13 -5.41 10.14 1.83
N ILE A 14 -5.72 9.52 0.70
CA ILE A 14 -5.75 10.18 -0.61
C ILE A 14 -7.21 10.34 -1.01
N GLY A 15 -7.67 11.59 -1.09
CA GLY A 15 -9.10 11.92 -1.15
C GLY A 15 -9.78 11.72 0.21
N GLU A 16 -10.98 11.15 0.22
CA GLU A 16 -11.77 10.88 1.43
C GLU A 16 -12.10 9.37 1.52
N PRO A 17 -11.12 8.52 1.93
CA PRO A 17 -11.30 7.08 1.93
C PRO A 17 -12.23 6.59 3.05
N GLY A 18 -13.07 5.60 2.72
CA GLY A 18 -13.99 4.93 3.64
C GLY A 18 -13.60 3.47 3.92
N GLU A 19 -14.47 2.74 4.60
CA GLU A 19 -14.18 1.36 5.05
C GLU A 19 -14.03 0.31 3.93
N GLU A 20 -14.47 0.65 2.72
CA GLU A 20 -14.38 -0.14 1.50
C GLU A 20 -13.33 0.42 0.51
N SER A 21 -12.55 1.43 0.94
CA SER A 21 -11.50 2.02 0.10
C SER A 21 -10.26 1.13 -0.02
N PRO A 22 -9.62 1.08 -1.20
CA PRO A 22 -8.38 0.32 -1.38
C PRO A 22 -7.26 0.74 -0.42
N VAL A 23 -6.44 -0.24 -0.04
CA VAL A 23 -5.23 -0.04 0.78
C VAL A 23 -4.02 -0.43 -0.05
N LEU A 24 -3.12 0.52 -0.32
CA LEU A 24 -1.93 0.33 -1.14
C LEU A 24 -0.65 0.54 -0.31
N LEU A 25 0.41 -0.19 -0.63
CA LEU A 25 1.74 -0.06 -0.02
C LEU A 25 2.70 0.72 -0.92
N THR A 26 3.49 1.62 -0.33
CA THR A 26 4.66 2.26 -0.95
C THR A 26 5.81 2.39 0.06
N SER A 27 6.94 2.95 -0.36
CA SER A 27 8.07 3.26 0.51
C SER A 27 8.10 4.74 0.91
N ASN A 28 8.87 5.06 1.94
CA ASN A 28 8.98 6.42 2.45
C ASN A 28 9.93 7.32 1.68
N TRP A 29 10.57 6.88 0.60
CA TRP A 29 11.32 7.79 -0.27
C TRP A 29 10.37 8.84 -0.86
N ALA A 30 10.62 10.12 -0.58
CA ALA A 30 9.67 11.18 -0.90
C ALA A 30 9.26 11.21 -2.39
N LEU A 31 10.19 10.99 -3.32
CA LEU A 31 9.85 10.91 -4.74
C LEU A 31 8.89 9.75 -5.06
N THR A 32 9.12 8.59 -4.47
CA THR A 32 8.23 7.43 -4.65
C THR A 32 6.85 7.71 -4.08
N TYR A 33 6.76 8.27 -2.87
CA TYR A 33 5.50 8.67 -2.27
C TYR A 33 4.71 9.64 -3.16
N PHE A 34 5.34 10.72 -3.66
CA PHE A 34 4.65 11.72 -4.48
C PHE A 34 4.18 11.15 -5.82
N VAL A 35 4.99 10.32 -6.47
CA VAL A 35 4.61 9.67 -7.74
C VAL A 35 3.42 8.73 -7.54
N VAL A 36 3.41 7.92 -6.46
CA VAL A 36 2.32 6.98 -6.18
C VAL A 36 1.05 7.70 -5.73
N SER A 37 1.15 8.65 -4.80
CA SER A 37 0.00 9.42 -4.30
C SER A 37 -0.66 10.25 -5.41
N SER A 38 0.12 10.92 -6.26
CA SER A 38 -0.40 11.67 -7.41
C SER A 38 -1.08 10.75 -8.44
N ALA A 39 -0.53 9.56 -8.68
CA ALA A 39 -1.15 8.57 -9.57
C ALA A 39 -2.49 8.05 -9.01
N ILE A 40 -2.58 7.83 -7.69
CA ILE A 40 -3.84 7.49 -7.00
C ILE A 40 -4.83 8.65 -7.13
N GLU A 41 -4.43 9.87 -6.81
CA GLU A 41 -5.28 11.08 -6.86
C GLU A 41 -5.88 11.29 -8.25
N THR A 42 -5.08 11.11 -9.31
CA THR A 42 -5.51 11.22 -10.71
C THR A 42 -6.65 10.25 -11.05
N THR A 43 -6.74 9.10 -10.38
CA THR A 43 -7.82 8.13 -10.61
C THR A 43 -9.16 8.57 -10.02
N LYS A 44 -9.17 9.55 -9.10
CA LYS A 44 -10.34 9.95 -8.30
C LYS A 44 -10.94 8.81 -7.47
N VAL A 45 -10.17 7.78 -7.14
CA VAL A 45 -10.56 6.68 -6.26
C VAL A 45 -10.00 6.94 -4.86
N PRO A 46 -10.83 7.27 -3.86
CA PRO A 46 -10.37 7.47 -2.49
C PRO A 46 -9.71 6.22 -1.93
N SER A 47 -8.47 6.34 -1.45
CA SER A 47 -7.63 5.20 -1.05
C SER A 47 -6.76 5.52 0.16
N PHE A 48 -6.38 4.48 0.90
CA PHE A 48 -5.32 4.54 1.91
C PHE A 48 -3.98 4.17 1.28
N LEU A 49 -2.94 4.97 1.55
CA LEU A 49 -1.57 4.70 1.12
C LEU A 49 -0.67 4.48 2.34
N LEU A 50 -0.29 3.23 2.58
CA LEU A 50 0.67 2.83 3.61
C LEU A 50 2.07 3.15 3.13
N VAL A 51 2.78 3.96 3.91
CA VAL A 51 4.16 4.36 3.64
C VAL A 51 5.06 3.60 4.58
N GLN A 52 5.79 2.61 4.07
CA GLN A 52 6.78 1.82 4.82
C GLN A 52 8.08 2.60 4.95
N ASP A 53 8.61 2.71 6.18
CA ASP A 53 9.97 3.21 6.37
C ASP A 53 10.97 2.27 5.72
N SER A 54 11.71 2.81 4.76
CA SER A 54 12.77 2.14 4.03
C SER A 54 14.08 2.93 4.11
N GLU A 55 14.24 3.78 5.12
CA GLU A 55 15.37 4.70 5.29
C GLU A 55 15.53 5.64 4.08
N GLY A 56 14.41 6.03 3.47
CA GLY A 56 14.39 6.90 2.29
C GLY A 56 14.76 6.19 0.98
N LEU A 57 14.73 4.85 0.93
CA LEU A 57 14.96 4.07 -0.28
C LEU A 57 13.67 3.83 -1.08
N GLY A 58 13.77 3.75 -2.41
CA GLY A 58 12.64 3.32 -3.25
C GLY A 58 12.22 1.87 -2.98
N VAL A 59 11.02 1.47 -3.41
CA VAL A 59 10.42 0.16 -3.10
C VAL A 59 11.36 -1.02 -3.38
N LEU A 60 11.91 -1.12 -4.59
CA LEU A 60 12.75 -2.26 -4.96
C LEU A 60 14.07 -2.27 -4.18
N THR A 61 14.69 -1.09 -3.99
CA THR A 61 15.94 -0.96 -3.26
C THR A 61 15.76 -1.24 -1.77
N GLY A 62 14.70 -0.72 -1.15
CA GLY A 62 14.37 -0.97 0.25
C GLY A 62 14.12 -2.45 0.53
N TRP A 63 13.45 -3.13 -0.39
CA TRP A 63 13.28 -4.58 -0.34
C TRP A 63 14.61 -5.34 -0.50
N ALA A 64 15.47 -4.92 -1.43
CA ALA A 64 16.77 -5.56 -1.65
C ALA A 64 17.69 -5.39 -0.43
N ALA A 65 17.56 -4.27 0.28
CA ALA A 65 18.28 -3.94 1.51
C ALA A 65 17.63 -4.54 2.78
N GLY A 66 16.54 -5.32 2.65
CA GLY A 66 15.85 -5.93 3.79
C GLY A 66 15.05 -4.96 4.67
N LYS A 67 14.85 -3.72 4.21
CA LYS A 67 14.03 -2.69 4.89
C LYS A 67 12.53 -2.82 4.56
N ILE A 68 12.19 -3.50 3.46
CA ILE A 68 10.82 -3.86 3.10
C ILE A 68 10.73 -5.37 2.96
N SER A 69 9.94 -5.99 3.83
CA SER A 69 9.73 -7.44 3.97
C SER A 69 8.29 -7.70 4.42
N GLY A 70 7.83 -8.96 4.38
CA GLY A 70 6.51 -9.30 4.92
C GLY A 70 6.39 -8.96 6.40
N SER A 71 7.45 -9.22 7.18
CA SER A 71 7.52 -8.89 8.60
C SER A 71 7.44 -7.38 8.92
N THR A 72 8.11 -6.52 8.14
CA THR A 72 8.07 -5.05 8.35
C THR A 72 6.71 -4.47 7.96
N VAL A 73 6.15 -4.91 6.82
CA VAL A 73 4.81 -4.52 6.37
C VAL A 73 3.73 -4.95 7.37
N ALA A 74 3.84 -6.15 7.94
CA ALA A 74 2.91 -6.61 8.96
C ALA A 74 2.95 -5.75 10.23
N LYS A 75 4.15 -5.31 10.66
CA LYS A 75 4.31 -4.37 11.78
C LYS A 75 3.66 -3.03 11.47
N LEU A 76 3.87 -2.49 10.27
CA LEU A 76 3.21 -1.25 9.84
C LEU A 76 1.69 -1.36 9.95
N ILE A 77 1.08 -2.43 9.41
CA ILE A 77 -0.37 -2.65 9.45
C ILE A 77 -0.89 -2.70 10.90
N LYS A 78 -0.23 -3.47 11.76
CA LYS A 78 -0.61 -3.65 13.17
C LYS A 78 -0.49 -2.34 13.97
N ASN A 79 0.47 -1.49 13.63
CA ASN A 79 0.79 -0.28 14.40
C ASN A 79 0.09 0.98 13.89
N CYS A 80 -0.13 1.12 12.58
CA CYS A 80 -0.66 2.36 12.02
C CYS A 80 -2.17 2.53 12.23
N GLY A 81 -2.89 1.49 12.65
CA GLY A 81 -4.34 1.55 12.91
C GLY A 81 -5.23 1.36 11.68
N ILE A 82 -4.66 1.01 10.51
CA ILE A 82 -5.43 0.73 9.29
C ILE A 82 -6.45 -0.40 9.50
N GLU A 83 -6.18 -1.34 10.41
CA GLU A 83 -7.10 -2.40 10.75
C GLU A 83 -8.45 -1.88 11.27
N GLN A 84 -8.48 -0.72 11.90
CA GLN A 84 -9.74 -0.15 12.40
C GLN A 84 -10.46 0.68 11.34
N ARG A 85 -9.81 0.95 10.20
CA ARG A 85 -10.34 1.83 9.14
C ARG A 85 -10.95 1.09 7.97
N VAL A 86 -10.58 -0.18 7.73
CA VAL A 86 -11.11 -0.98 6.60
C VAL A 86 -11.71 -2.31 7.04
N LYS A 87 -12.73 -2.79 6.33
CA LYS A 87 -13.40 -4.07 6.61
C LYS A 87 -12.84 -5.27 5.85
N HIS A 88 -12.30 -5.05 4.66
CA HIS A 88 -11.95 -6.12 3.71
C HIS A 88 -10.61 -6.82 3.97
N ARG A 89 -9.72 -6.23 4.78
CA ARG A 89 -8.38 -6.78 5.09
C ARG A 89 -7.59 -7.20 3.84
N LYS A 90 -7.54 -6.34 2.82
CA LYS A 90 -6.77 -6.57 1.59
C LYS A 90 -5.71 -5.50 1.42
N LEU A 91 -4.49 -5.91 1.08
CA LEU A 91 -3.35 -5.03 0.86
C LEU A 91 -2.89 -5.15 -0.59
N VAL A 92 -2.83 -4.04 -1.33
CA VAL A 92 -2.18 -3.99 -2.63
C VAL A 92 -0.70 -3.68 -2.45
N ILE A 93 0.18 -4.58 -2.90
CA ILE A 93 1.63 -4.36 -2.92
C ILE A 93 2.13 -4.04 -4.34
N PRO A 94 3.22 -3.26 -4.49
CA PRO A 94 3.84 -3.05 -5.79
C PRO A 94 4.30 -4.35 -6.44
N GLY A 95 4.03 -4.51 -7.74
CA GLY A 95 4.35 -5.75 -8.47
C GLY A 95 5.84 -6.08 -8.52
N ARG A 96 6.72 -5.10 -8.28
CA ARG A 96 8.18 -5.31 -8.19
C ARG A 96 8.60 -6.12 -6.96
N ILE A 97 7.76 -6.17 -5.93
CA ILE A 97 8.02 -6.90 -4.69
C ILE A 97 7.00 -8.03 -4.46
N ALA A 98 6.32 -8.49 -5.50
CA ALA A 98 5.29 -9.55 -5.42
C ALA A 98 5.75 -10.83 -4.67
N ARG A 99 7.06 -11.08 -4.58
CA ARG A 99 7.60 -12.21 -3.82
C ARG A 99 7.31 -12.17 -2.31
N ILE A 100 6.99 -11.01 -1.74
CA ILE A 100 6.76 -10.89 -0.29
C ILE A 100 5.33 -11.27 0.12
N SER A 101 4.43 -11.55 -0.84
CA SER A 101 3.00 -11.79 -0.53
C SER A 101 2.79 -12.90 0.49
N GLY A 102 3.44 -14.06 0.31
CA GLY A 102 3.33 -15.18 1.23
C GLY A 102 3.81 -14.83 2.64
N GLU A 103 5.03 -14.28 2.75
CA GLU A 103 5.62 -13.84 4.03
C GLU A 103 4.75 -12.78 4.72
N THR A 104 4.15 -11.87 3.95
CA THR A 104 3.28 -10.80 4.48
C THR A 104 1.99 -11.39 5.05
N MET A 105 1.34 -12.30 4.33
CA MET A 105 0.11 -12.96 4.80
C MET A 105 0.39 -13.83 6.03
N GLU A 106 1.50 -14.57 6.03
CA GLU A 106 1.93 -15.37 7.19
C GLU A 106 2.17 -14.49 8.43
N ALA A 107 2.89 -13.37 8.30
CA ALA A 107 3.15 -12.44 9.40
C ALA A 107 1.90 -11.69 9.90
N LEU A 108 0.82 -11.71 9.10
CA LEU A 108 -0.51 -11.18 9.42
C LEU A 108 -1.49 -12.29 9.83
N ASP A 109 -0.98 -13.47 10.19
CA ASP A 109 -1.76 -14.62 10.66
C ASP A 109 -2.85 -15.05 9.66
N TRP A 110 -2.59 -14.85 8.36
CA TRP A 110 -3.50 -15.10 7.23
C TRP A 110 -4.83 -14.34 7.30
N LYS A 111 -4.92 -13.30 8.13
CA LYS A 111 -6.11 -12.42 8.25
C LYS A 111 -6.21 -11.39 7.13
N TRP A 112 -5.13 -11.20 6.38
CA TRP A 112 -5.06 -10.27 5.27
C TRP A 112 -4.79 -11.00 3.96
N GLU A 113 -5.45 -10.56 2.88
CA GLU A 113 -5.12 -10.98 1.51
C GLU A 113 -4.15 -9.97 0.90
N VAL A 114 -3.10 -10.46 0.24
CA VAL A 114 -2.17 -9.61 -0.52
C VAL A 114 -2.49 -9.68 -2.02
N VAL A 115 -2.81 -8.53 -2.59
CA VAL A 115 -3.07 -8.34 -4.02
C VAL A 115 -1.83 -7.72 -4.67
N VAL A 116 -1.41 -8.29 -5.81
CA VAL A 116 -0.27 -7.76 -6.57
C VAL A 116 -0.75 -6.66 -7.50
N GLY A 117 -0.32 -5.42 -7.23
CA GLY A 117 -0.56 -4.27 -8.06
C GLY A 117 0.44 -4.12 -9.22
N PRO A 118 0.39 -2.99 -9.95
CA PRO A 118 1.30 -2.69 -11.04
C PRO A 118 2.78 -2.66 -10.61
N LYS A 119 3.68 -2.93 -11.56
CA LYS A 119 5.14 -2.77 -11.34
C LYS A 119 5.60 -1.31 -11.34
N GLU A 120 4.83 -0.44 -11.99
CA GLU A 120 5.11 0.98 -12.17
C GLU A 120 3.90 1.80 -11.76
N ALA A 121 4.12 3.00 -11.22
CA ALA A 121 3.05 3.89 -10.79
C ALA A 121 2.13 4.33 -11.95
N THR A 122 2.64 4.38 -13.18
CA THR A 122 1.84 4.66 -14.38
C THR A 122 0.73 3.65 -14.62
N GLY A 123 0.86 2.42 -14.08
CA GLY A 123 -0.20 1.40 -14.16
C GLY A 123 -1.34 1.60 -13.17
N ILE A 124 -1.19 2.47 -12.15
CA ILE A 124 -2.22 2.70 -11.13
C ILE A 124 -3.50 3.24 -11.76
N GLY A 125 -3.39 4.10 -12.77
CA GLY A 125 -4.53 4.69 -13.46
C GLY A 125 -5.51 3.67 -14.04
N ALA A 126 -5.00 2.59 -14.62
CA ALA A 126 -5.84 1.50 -15.16
C ALA A 126 -6.25 0.50 -14.08
N PHE A 127 -5.35 0.19 -13.15
CA PHE A 127 -5.56 -0.83 -12.12
C PHE A 127 -6.58 -0.42 -11.06
N LEU A 128 -6.42 0.77 -10.47
CA LEU A 128 -7.11 1.14 -9.25
C LEU A 128 -8.63 1.29 -9.42
N PRO A 129 -9.17 1.90 -10.49
CA PRO A 129 -10.61 1.96 -10.70
C PRO A 129 -11.24 0.57 -10.85
N ALA A 130 -10.60 -0.33 -11.61
CA ALA A 130 -11.08 -1.69 -11.82
C ALA A 130 -11.03 -2.50 -10.51
N TYR A 131 -9.93 -2.37 -9.75
CA TYR A 131 -9.77 -3.03 -8.47
C TYR A 131 -10.78 -2.53 -7.43
N ALA A 132 -10.99 -1.22 -7.33
CA ALA A 132 -11.95 -0.64 -6.39
C ALA A 132 -13.40 -1.07 -6.70
N LYS A 133 -13.76 -1.22 -7.97
CA LYS A 133 -15.06 -1.80 -8.36
C LYS A 133 -15.18 -3.25 -7.88
N LYS A 134 -14.16 -4.08 -8.14
CA LYS A 134 -14.13 -5.48 -7.68
C LYS A 134 -14.24 -5.59 -6.16
N LEU A 135 -13.52 -4.73 -5.42
CA LEU A 135 -13.50 -4.74 -3.96
C LEU A 135 -14.90 -4.50 -3.35
N LYS A 136 -15.73 -3.67 -3.99
CA LYS A 136 -17.12 -3.39 -3.58
C LYS A 136 -18.10 -4.49 -3.93
N GLU A 137 -17.81 -5.25 -4.99
CA GLU A 137 -18.67 -6.34 -5.49
C GLU A 137 -18.40 -7.67 -4.78
N GLU A 138 -17.30 -7.79 -4.03
CA GLU A 138 -17.01 -8.98 -3.26
C GLU A 138 -18.02 -9.17 -2.12
N PRO A 139 -18.49 -10.42 -1.89
CA PRO A 139 -19.43 -10.69 -0.81
C PRO A 139 -18.82 -10.27 0.52
N LYS A 140 -19.55 -9.46 1.28
CA LYS A 140 -19.18 -9.06 2.63
C LYS A 140 -18.99 -10.35 3.44
N GLN A 141 -17.75 -10.62 3.89
CA GLN A 141 -17.49 -11.72 4.81
C GLN A 141 -18.37 -11.48 6.04
N GLY A 142 -19.32 -12.39 6.24
CA GLY A 142 -20.33 -12.34 7.30
C GLY A 142 -19.76 -12.67 8.67
#